data_AF-A0A8T1SC65-F1
#
_entry.id   AF-A0A8T1SC65-F1
#
_cell.length_a   1.000
_cell.length_b   1.000
_cell.length_c   1.000
_cell.angle_alpha   90.00
_cell.angle_beta   90.00
_cell.angle_gamma   90.00
#
_symmetry.space_group_name_H-M   'P 1'
#
loop_
_entity.id
_entity.type
_entity.pdbx_description
1 polymer ?
#
loop_
_entity_poly.entity_id
_entity_poly.type
_entity_poly.pdbx_seq_one_letter_code
_entity_poly.pdbx_strand_id
1 'polypeptide(L)'
;MTTSWSDRLQNAADLPANMDGHALKKYRREAYHRVFVNRSLAMEKIKCFGFDMDYTLAVYKSPEYESLGFDLTVERLVSIGYPQELLSFVYDPAFPTRGLVFDTLYGNLLKVDAYGNLLVCAHGFNFVRGPETREQYPNKFIQRDDTERFYILNTLFNLPETYLLACLIDFFTNCDRYSSCETGFKDGDLFMSFRSMFQDVRDAVDWVHYQGTLKEKTLENLQKYVVKDGKMPLLLRRMNEVGKVFLATNSDYKYTDKIMTYLFDFPHGPKPGSSHLPWQSYFDLILVDARKPLFFGEGTVLRQVDTVTGKLKIGTYTGPLQHGIVYSGGSSDTICDLLGAKGKDILYIGDHIFGDILKSKKRQGWRTFLVIPELAQELHVWTDKSSLFEELQSLDIFLAELYKHLDSSSNERPDISSIQKRIKKVTHDMDMCYGMMGSLFRSGSRQTLFASQVMRYADLYAASFINLLYYPFSYLFRAAHVLVSCNPLRNQQQS
;
A
#
# COMPACT_ATOMS: atom_id res chain seq x y z
N MET A 1 -21.58 -0.29 -12.35
CA MET A 1 -20.57 -0.91 -11.48
C MET A 1 -19.23 -0.76 -12.16
N THR A 2 -18.33 0.03 -11.60
CA THR A 2 -16.94 0.17 -12.05
C THR A 2 -16.14 -1.01 -11.53
N THR A 3 -15.41 -1.72 -12.42
CA THR A 3 -14.53 -2.84 -12.06
C THR A 3 -13.47 -2.40 -11.05
N SER A 4 -13.37 -3.10 -9.91
CA SER A 4 -12.38 -2.79 -8.87
C SER A 4 -11.00 -3.35 -9.23
N TRP A 5 -9.97 -2.96 -8.47
CA TRP A 5 -8.63 -3.54 -8.63
C TRP A 5 -8.59 -5.02 -8.22
N SER A 6 -9.40 -5.44 -7.24
CA SER A 6 -9.46 -6.86 -6.83
C SER A 6 -10.19 -7.72 -7.85
N ASP A 7 -11.17 -7.19 -8.59
CA ASP A 7 -11.80 -7.91 -9.70
C ASP A 7 -10.76 -8.30 -10.75
N ARG A 8 -9.86 -7.38 -11.09
CA ARG A 8 -8.77 -7.66 -12.04
C ARG A 8 -7.78 -8.69 -11.51
N LEU A 9 -7.47 -8.64 -10.21
CA LEU A 9 -6.62 -9.63 -9.57
C LEU A 9 -7.29 -11.01 -9.54
N GLN A 10 -8.59 -11.10 -9.23
CA GLN A 10 -9.33 -12.36 -9.24
C GLN A 10 -9.45 -12.92 -10.66
N ASN A 11 -9.76 -12.09 -11.66
CA ASN A 11 -9.79 -12.51 -13.07
C ASN A 11 -8.45 -13.10 -13.52
N ALA A 12 -7.32 -12.52 -13.08
CA ALA A 12 -5.99 -13.07 -13.34
C ALA A 12 -5.69 -14.33 -12.48
N ALA A 13 -6.24 -14.41 -11.26
CA ALA A 13 -6.11 -15.54 -10.36
C ALA A 13 -6.81 -16.80 -10.90
N ASP A 14 -7.96 -16.64 -11.56
CA ASP A 14 -8.76 -17.73 -12.12
C ASP A 14 -8.09 -18.40 -13.34
N LEU A 15 -7.16 -17.69 -14.01
CA LEU A 15 -6.41 -18.25 -15.12
C LEU A 15 -5.34 -19.24 -14.62
N PRO A 16 -5.31 -20.48 -15.16
CA PRO A 16 -4.30 -21.46 -14.78
C PRO A 16 -2.91 -21.04 -15.29
N ALA A 17 -1.86 -21.50 -14.60
CA ALA A 17 -0.49 -21.22 -15.03
C ALA A 17 -0.14 -22.01 -16.31
N ASN A 18 0.03 -21.30 -17.43
CA ASN A 18 0.67 -21.87 -18.62
C ASN A 18 2.19 -21.71 -18.53
N MET A 19 2.88 -22.81 -18.23
CA MET A 19 4.34 -22.83 -18.00
C MET A 19 5.18 -23.03 -19.26
N ASP A 20 4.57 -22.97 -20.45
CA ASP A 20 5.33 -22.97 -21.71
C ASP A 20 6.25 -21.73 -21.79
N GLY A 21 7.50 -21.96 -22.23
CA GLY A 21 8.53 -20.92 -22.24
C GLY A 21 8.22 -19.72 -23.14
N HIS A 22 7.44 -19.93 -24.22
CA HIS A 22 6.99 -18.84 -25.09
C HIS A 22 5.79 -18.11 -24.49
N ALA A 23 4.85 -18.84 -23.91
CA ALA A 23 3.70 -18.27 -23.19
C ALA A 23 4.14 -17.36 -22.03
N LEU A 24 5.09 -17.80 -21.21
CA LEU A 24 5.64 -17.01 -20.09
C LEU A 24 6.30 -15.70 -20.55
N LYS A 25 7.05 -15.74 -21.66
CA LYS A 25 7.67 -14.55 -22.26
C LYS A 25 6.63 -13.56 -22.78
N LYS A 26 5.52 -14.05 -23.32
CA LYS A 26 4.42 -13.21 -23.81
C LYS A 26 3.66 -12.57 -22.65
N TYR A 27 3.30 -13.35 -21.64
CA TYR A 27 2.51 -12.90 -20.48
C TYR A 27 3.18 -11.74 -19.74
N ARG A 28 4.46 -11.88 -19.36
CA ARG A 28 5.18 -10.86 -18.57
C ARG A 28 5.47 -9.54 -19.31
N ARG A 29 5.16 -9.45 -20.61
CA ARG A 29 5.26 -8.19 -21.38
C ARG A 29 4.06 -7.29 -21.14
N GLU A 30 2.91 -7.86 -20.82
CA GLU A 30 1.72 -7.11 -20.43
C GLU A 30 1.96 -6.47 -19.07
N ALA A 31 1.63 -5.19 -18.93
CA ALA A 31 1.94 -4.41 -17.73
C ALA A 31 1.33 -5.03 -16.45
N TYR A 32 0.13 -5.61 -16.56
CA TYR A 32 -0.59 -6.26 -15.47
C TYR A 32 0.15 -7.46 -14.87
N HIS A 33 0.91 -8.19 -15.69
CA HIS A 33 1.66 -9.39 -15.30
C HIS A 33 3.17 -9.14 -15.14
N ARG A 34 3.59 -7.87 -15.19
CA ARG A 34 4.99 -7.49 -15.14
C ARG A 34 5.45 -7.28 -13.70
N VAL A 35 6.73 -7.57 -13.46
CA VAL A 35 7.46 -7.06 -12.30
C VAL A 35 8.25 -5.83 -12.75
N PHE A 36 7.96 -4.69 -12.13
CA PHE A 36 8.64 -3.42 -12.37
C PHE A 36 9.88 -3.28 -11.50
N VAL A 37 10.87 -2.52 -11.97
CA VAL A 37 12.23 -2.52 -11.42
C VAL A 37 12.70 -1.10 -11.17
N ASN A 38 12.94 -0.75 -9.90
CA ASN A 38 13.57 0.51 -9.51
C ASN A 38 15.09 0.35 -9.35
N ARG A 39 15.56 -0.81 -8.87
CA ARG A 39 16.98 -1.14 -8.70
C ARG A 39 17.26 -2.55 -9.18
N SER A 40 18.37 -2.72 -9.91
CA SER A 40 18.75 -4.00 -10.48
C SER A 40 18.87 -5.10 -9.40
N LEU A 41 18.32 -6.27 -9.69
CA LEU A 41 18.28 -7.41 -8.76
C LEU A 41 18.55 -8.69 -9.55
N ALA A 42 19.64 -9.36 -9.20
CA ALA A 42 19.97 -10.69 -9.72
C ALA A 42 19.27 -11.75 -8.86
N MET A 43 18.26 -12.42 -9.40
CA MET A 43 17.45 -13.39 -8.63
C MET A 43 18.28 -14.60 -8.16
N GLU A 44 19.33 -14.97 -8.90
CA GLU A 44 20.27 -16.05 -8.54
C GLU A 44 20.97 -15.83 -7.18
N LYS A 45 21.07 -14.57 -6.74
CA LYS A 45 21.70 -14.20 -5.46
C LYS A 45 20.74 -14.27 -4.29
N ILE A 46 19.43 -14.34 -4.54
CA ILE A 46 18.42 -14.48 -3.50
C ILE A 46 18.44 -15.93 -2.99
N LYS A 47 18.54 -16.09 -1.67
CA LYS A 47 18.56 -17.39 -0.98
C LYS A 47 17.34 -17.57 -0.08
N CYS A 48 16.66 -16.49 0.30
CA CYS A 48 15.43 -16.55 1.08
C CYS A 48 14.35 -15.65 0.51
N PHE A 49 13.13 -16.18 0.39
CA PHE A 49 11.93 -15.46 0.00
C PHE A 49 11.04 -15.30 1.22
N GLY A 50 10.86 -14.06 1.66
CA GLY A 50 10.05 -13.75 2.82
C GLY A 50 8.75 -13.10 2.43
N PHE A 51 7.67 -13.46 3.09
CA PHE A 51 6.33 -12.94 2.80
C PHE A 51 5.69 -12.30 4.03
N ASP A 52 4.97 -11.21 3.81
CA ASP A 52 3.84 -10.82 4.64
C ASP A 52 2.56 -11.59 4.22
N MET A 53 1.54 -11.61 5.08
CA MET A 53 0.28 -12.28 4.79
C MET A 53 -0.77 -11.31 4.23
N ASP A 54 -1.27 -10.40 5.06
CA ASP A 54 -2.41 -9.54 4.76
C ASP A 54 -2.06 -8.57 3.61
N TYR A 55 -2.97 -8.41 2.64
CA TYR A 55 -2.78 -7.65 1.39
C TYR A 55 -1.55 -8.02 0.53
N THR A 56 -0.81 -9.05 0.91
CA THR A 56 0.33 -9.59 0.16
C THR A 56 0.01 -10.97 -0.39
N LEU A 57 -0.10 -11.99 0.47
CA LEU A 57 -0.59 -13.33 0.11
C LEU A 57 -2.12 -13.36 0.09
N ALA A 58 -2.73 -12.81 1.13
CA ALA A 58 -4.18 -12.70 1.32
C ALA A 58 -4.65 -11.31 0.88
N VAL A 59 -4.93 -11.14 -0.40
CA VAL A 59 -5.48 -9.88 -0.91
C VAL A 59 -6.99 -9.86 -0.65
N TYR A 60 -7.45 -8.91 0.15
CA TYR A 60 -8.88 -8.76 0.42
C TYR A 60 -9.61 -8.12 -0.77
N LYS A 61 -10.85 -8.55 -1.02
CA LYS A 61 -11.69 -8.10 -2.13
C LYS A 61 -12.30 -6.73 -1.85
N SER A 62 -12.29 -5.88 -2.88
CA SER A 62 -12.70 -4.49 -2.86
C SER A 62 -13.92 -4.27 -3.76
N PRO A 63 -14.96 -3.56 -3.29
CA PRO A 63 -15.01 -2.77 -2.05
C PRO A 63 -15.57 -3.53 -0.82
N GLU A 64 -15.85 -4.83 -0.93
CA GLU A 64 -16.59 -5.57 0.10
C GLU A 64 -15.90 -5.60 1.46
N TYR A 65 -14.57 -5.76 1.48
CA TYR A 65 -13.82 -5.81 2.72
C TYR A 65 -13.68 -4.44 3.38
N GLU A 66 -13.44 -3.40 2.57
CA GLU A 66 -13.40 -2.02 3.07
C GLU A 66 -14.76 -1.60 3.63
N SER A 67 -15.86 -1.94 2.95
CA SER A 67 -17.22 -1.67 3.44
C SER A 67 -17.49 -2.39 4.77
N LEU A 68 -17.09 -3.65 4.90
CA LEU A 68 -17.23 -4.38 6.17
C LEU A 68 -16.44 -3.70 7.31
N GLY A 69 -15.19 -3.30 7.05
CA GLY A 69 -14.38 -2.57 8.01
C GLY A 69 -14.99 -1.22 8.39
N PHE A 70 -15.55 -0.51 7.41
CA PHE A 70 -16.23 0.77 7.59
C PHE A 70 -17.45 0.62 8.49
N ASP A 71 -18.38 -0.28 8.15
CA ASP A 71 -19.65 -0.48 8.87
C ASP A 71 -19.39 -0.85 10.34
N LEU A 72 -18.45 -1.78 10.60
CA LEU A 72 -18.08 -2.17 11.96
C LEU A 72 -17.41 -1.04 12.76
N THR A 73 -16.63 -0.18 12.09
CA THR A 73 -15.99 0.96 12.74
C THR A 73 -17.04 2.02 13.09
N VAL A 74 -17.99 2.27 12.19
CA VAL A 74 -19.14 3.15 12.44
C VAL A 74 -19.98 2.65 13.62
N GLU A 75 -20.36 1.36 13.62
CA GLU A 75 -21.07 0.74 14.75
C GLU A 75 -20.29 0.89 16.07
N ARG A 76 -18.97 0.71 16.02
CA ARG A 76 -18.10 0.86 17.20
C ARG A 76 -18.12 2.30 17.72
N LEU A 77 -17.98 3.31 16.86
CA LEU A 77 -18.04 4.72 17.25
C LEU A 77 -19.40 5.06 17.89
N VAL A 78 -20.49 4.61 17.28
CA VAL A 78 -21.85 4.83 17.81
C VAL A 78 -22.02 4.15 19.17
N SER A 79 -21.46 2.96 19.35
CA SER A 79 -21.51 2.23 20.65
C SER A 79 -20.80 2.96 21.80
N ILE A 80 -19.83 3.82 21.51
CA ILE A 80 -19.09 4.61 22.51
C ILE A 80 -19.64 6.03 22.69
N GLY A 81 -20.71 6.39 21.96
CA GLY A 81 -21.45 7.63 22.18
C GLY A 81 -21.45 8.62 21.01
N TYR A 82 -20.90 8.27 19.84
CA TYR A 82 -21.09 9.10 18.64
C TYR A 82 -22.57 9.13 18.19
N PRO A 83 -22.99 10.18 17.46
CA PRO A 83 -24.39 10.34 17.03
C PRO A 83 -24.90 9.18 16.18
N GLN A 84 -26.19 8.85 16.32
CA GLN A 84 -26.83 7.71 15.64
C GLN A 84 -26.86 7.88 14.12
N GLU A 85 -26.84 9.12 13.65
CA GLU A 85 -26.82 9.50 12.24
C GLU A 85 -25.64 8.87 11.48
N LEU A 86 -24.53 8.57 12.16
CA LEU A 86 -23.38 7.88 11.57
C LEU A 86 -23.77 6.50 10.99
N LEU A 87 -24.78 5.81 11.55
CA LEU A 87 -25.27 4.52 11.02
C LEU A 87 -25.87 4.64 9.61
N SER A 88 -26.16 5.86 9.14
CA SER A 88 -26.63 6.10 7.77
C SER A 88 -25.50 6.21 6.75
N PHE A 89 -24.24 6.28 7.20
CA PHE A 89 -23.11 6.35 6.29
C PHE A 89 -22.95 5.05 5.52
N VAL A 90 -22.57 5.17 4.25
CA VAL A 90 -22.28 4.05 3.36
C VAL A 90 -20.91 4.29 2.76
N TYR A 91 -20.04 3.28 2.80
CA TYR A 91 -18.70 3.36 2.25
C TYR A 91 -18.72 3.66 0.74
N ASP A 92 -18.02 4.71 0.32
CA ASP A 92 -17.83 5.04 -1.10
C ASP A 92 -16.37 4.82 -1.53
N PRO A 93 -16.08 3.77 -2.32
CA PRO A 93 -14.72 3.49 -2.79
C PRO A 93 -14.19 4.51 -3.79
N ALA A 94 -15.03 5.40 -4.34
CA ALA A 94 -14.58 6.43 -5.30
C ALA A 94 -13.88 7.61 -4.63
N PHE A 95 -14.04 7.79 -3.32
CA PHE A 95 -13.42 8.90 -2.58
C PHE A 95 -11.97 8.64 -2.17
N PRO A 96 -11.65 7.61 -1.34
CA PRO A 96 -10.34 7.50 -0.74
C PRO A 96 -9.27 7.02 -1.72
N THR A 97 -8.07 7.56 -1.59
CA THR A 97 -6.85 7.03 -2.20
C THR A 97 -5.85 6.75 -1.09
N ARG A 98 -5.12 5.64 -1.17
CA ARG A 98 -4.11 5.30 -0.16
C ARG A 98 -2.96 6.31 -0.13
N GLY A 99 -2.35 6.49 1.03
CA GLY A 99 -1.18 7.36 1.23
C GLY A 99 -1.51 8.83 1.48
N LEU A 100 -2.78 9.16 1.72
CA LEU A 100 -3.18 10.48 2.21
C LEU A 100 -2.62 10.74 3.62
N VAL A 101 -2.54 12.02 3.97
CA VAL A 101 -2.11 12.50 5.27
C VAL A 101 -3.28 13.19 5.94
N PHE A 102 -3.68 12.75 7.13
CA PHE A 102 -4.66 13.47 7.93
C PHE A 102 -3.96 14.50 8.82
N ASP A 103 -4.36 15.76 8.71
CA ASP A 103 -3.94 16.83 9.62
C ASP A 103 -4.86 16.88 10.84
N THR A 104 -4.39 16.39 11.97
CA THR A 104 -5.17 16.35 13.22
C THR A 104 -5.42 17.73 13.84
N LEU A 105 -4.73 18.78 13.38
CA LEU A 105 -4.96 20.14 13.85
C LEU A 105 -6.17 20.77 13.16
N TYR A 106 -6.30 20.57 11.85
CA TYR A 106 -7.29 21.27 11.01
C TYR A 106 -8.34 20.36 10.36
N GLY A 107 -8.30 19.04 10.60
CA GLY A 107 -9.30 18.11 10.12
C GLY A 107 -9.29 17.90 8.61
N ASN A 108 -8.12 18.08 7.96
CA ASN A 108 -7.99 18.01 6.52
C ASN A 108 -7.34 16.69 6.06
N LEU A 109 -7.84 16.13 4.97
CA LEU A 109 -7.16 15.10 4.20
C LEU A 109 -6.26 15.77 3.15
N LEU A 110 -4.98 15.43 3.19
CA LEU A 110 -3.95 16.03 2.38
C LEU A 110 -3.29 14.99 1.48
N LYS A 111 -3.23 15.28 0.18
CA LYS A 111 -2.35 14.57 -0.75
C LYS A 111 -1.10 15.40 -0.92
N VAL A 112 0.07 14.82 -0.68
CA VAL A 112 1.35 15.54 -0.68
C VAL A 112 2.39 14.89 -1.56
N ASP A 113 3.36 15.69 -2.03
CA ASP A 113 4.56 15.19 -2.69
C ASP A 113 5.63 14.74 -1.67
N ALA A 114 6.78 14.26 -2.16
CA ALA A 114 7.88 13.78 -1.34
C ALA A 114 8.43 14.81 -0.34
N TYR A 115 8.25 16.09 -0.64
CA TYR A 115 8.73 17.22 0.14
C TYR A 115 7.68 17.73 1.11
N GLY A 116 6.45 17.20 1.10
CA GLY A 116 5.36 17.71 1.94
C GLY A 116 4.61 18.88 1.32
N ASN A 117 4.82 19.20 0.04
CA ASN A 117 4.02 20.22 -0.61
C ASN A 117 2.62 19.67 -0.91
N LEU A 118 1.60 20.52 -0.75
CA LEU A 118 0.21 20.16 -1.00
C LEU A 118 -0.05 19.96 -2.51
N LEU A 119 -0.69 18.84 -2.83
CA LEU A 119 -1.26 18.51 -4.14
C LEU A 119 -2.79 18.67 -4.10
N VAL A 120 -3.43 18.08 -3.09
CA VAL A 120 -4.88 18.12 -2.83
C VAL A 120 -5.10 18.37 -1.34
N CYS A 121 -6.14 19.15 -1.02
CA CYS A 121 -6.61 19.39 0.35
C CYS A 121 -8.13 19.27 0.36
N ALA A 122 -8.68 18.39 1.19
CA ALA A 122 -10.12 18.26 1.40
C ALA A 122 -10.47 18.41 2.88
N HIS A 123 -11.49 19.22 3.17
CA HIS A 123 -12.10 19.36 4.48
C HIS A 123 -13.49 18.72 4.41
N GLY A 124 -13.63 17.52 4.97
CA GLY A 124 -14.78 16.67 4.66
C GLY A 124 -14.82 16.35 3.16
N PHE A 125 -15.95 16.62 2.50
CA PHE A 125 -16.07 16.50 1.05
C PHE A 125 -15.81 17.80 0.27
N ASN A 126 -15.45 18.89 0.96
CA ASN A 126 -15.10 20.16 0.33
C ASN A 126 -13.62 20.20 -0.09
N PHE A 127 -13.35 20.24 -1.40
CA PHE A 127 -12.01 20.36 -1.95
C PHE A 127 -11.53 21.83 -1.94
N VAL A 128 -10.62 22.15 -1.03
CA VAL A 128 -10.14 23.50 -0.78
C VAL A 128 -9.19 23.96 -1.89
N ARG A 129 -9.44 25.14 -2.47
CA ARG A 129 -8.65 25.64 -3.61
C ARG A 129 -7.39 26.36 -3.15
N GLY A 130 -6.46 26.52 -4.08
CA GLY A 130 -5.11 27.02 -3.81
C GLY A 130 -4.99 28.36 -3.04
N PRO A 131 -5.86 29.37 -3.21
CA PRO A 131 -5.80 30.58 -2.39
C PRO A 131 -6.25 30.34 -0.94
N GLU A 132 -7.36 29.63 -0.75
CA GLU A 132 -7.95 29.31 0.56
C GLU A 132 -7.02 28.43 1.40
N THR A 133 -6.30 27.49 0.78
CA THR A 133 -5.33 26.65 1.51
C THR A 133 -4.19 27.44 2.17
N ARG A 134 -3.93 28.69 1.75
CA ARG A 134 -2.85 29.49 2.36
C ARG A 134 -3.20 30.04 3.73
N GLU A 135 -4.47 30.05 4.12
CA GLU A 135 -4.87 30.48 5.47
C GLU A 135 -4.32 29.50 6.52
N GLN A 136 -4.49 28.20 6.28
CA GLN A 136 -4.01 27.13 7.16
C GLN A 136 -2.59 26.64 6.82
N TYR A 137 -2.20 26.72 5.55
CA TYR A 137 -0.89 26.31 5.05
C TYR A 137 -0.23 27.44 4.24
N PRO A 138 0.33 28.49 4.89
CA PRO A 138 0.84 29.68 4.20
C PRO A 138 1.85 29.38 3.08
N ASN A 139 2.72 28.38 3.30
CA ASN A 139 3.71 27.93 2.32
C ASN A 139 3.25 26.72 1.48
N LYS A 140 1.97 26.33 1.55
CA LYS A 140 1.41 25.12 0.93
C LYS A 140 2.25 23.86 1.18
N PHE A 141 2.71 23.72 2.42
CA PHE A 141 3.69 22.75 2.83
C PHE A 141 3.37 22.26 4.24
N ILE A 142 3.63 20.97 4.49
CA ILE A 142 3.57 20.36 5.81
C ILE A 142 4.91 19.73 6.18
N GLN A 143 5.24 19.79 7.47
CA GLN A 143 6.38 19.05 8.03
C GLN A 143 5.94 17.61 8.31
N ARG A 144 5.93 16.75 7.29
CA ARG A 144 5.46 15.35 7.42
C ARG A 144 6.20 14.48 8.45
N ASP A 145 7.34 14.94 8.98
CA ASP A 145 8.08 14.27 10.05
C ASP A 145 7.53 14.64 11.45
N ASP A 146 6.63 15.62 11.56
CA ASP A 146 5.81 15.91 12.74
C ASP A 146 4.67 14.89 12.84
N THR A 147 5.01 13.70 13.35
CA THR A 147 4.09 12.56 13.46
C THR A 147 3.06 12.72 14.57
N GLU A 148 3.21 13.71 15.46
CA GLU A 148 2.21 14.03 16.47
C GLU A 148 0.99 14.74 15.86
N ARG A 149 1.22 15.51 14.79
CA ARG A 149 0.17 16.22 14.06
C ARG A 149 -0.32 15.45 12.83
N PHE A 150 0.59 14.91 12.03
CA PHE A 150 0.27 14.34 10.73
C PHE A 150 0.32 12.83 10.74
N TYR A 151 -0.80 12.19 10.40
CA TYR A 151 -0.88 10.74 10.27
C TYR A 151 -0.96 10.32 8.80
N ILE A 152 -0.05 9.43 8.37
CA ILE A 152 0.01 8.94 6.98
C ILE A 152 -0.72 7.60 6.88
N LEU A 153 -1.78 7.57 6.08
CA LEU A 153 -2.70 6.44 5.87
C LEU A 153 -2.13 5.48 4.80
N ASN A 154 -1.11 4.69 5.16
CA ASN A 154 -0.23 3.98 4.22
C ASN A 154 -0.74 2.63 3.68
N THR A 155 -1.66 1.96 4.35
CA THR A 155 -2.10 0.58 4.02
C THR A 155 -3.53 0.57 3.47
N LEU A 156 -3.91 -0.53 2.82
CA LEU A 156 -5.28 -0.71 2.33
C LEU A 156 -6.29 -0.82 3.49
N PHE A 157 -5.86 -1.29 4.67
CA PHE A 157 -6.65 -1.23 5.90
C PHE A 157 -7.03 0.20 6.31
N ASN A 158 -6.31 1.22 5.82
CA ASN A 158 -6.62 2.61 6.13
C ASN A 158 -7.68 3.23 5.19
N LEU A 159 -8.15 2.53 4.15
CA LEU A 159 -9.17 3.09 3.24
C LEU A 159 -10.51 3.38 3.94
N PRO A 160 -11.06 2.49 4.81
CA PRO A 160 -12.30 2.77 5.54
C PRO A 160 -12.21 4.02 6.40
N GLU A 161 -11.16 4.15 7.22
CA GLU A 161 -10.98 5.31 8.09
C GLU A 161 -10.68 6.59 7.31
N THR A 162 -9.99 6.50 6.16
CA THR A 162 -9.76 7.66 5.28
C THR A 162 -11.09 8.26 4.84
N TYR A 163 -12.03 7.42 4.41
CA TYR A 163 -13.37 7.88 4.03
C TYR A 163 -14.18 8.32 5.26
N LEU A 164 -14.15 7.56 6.35
CA LEU A 164 -14.86 7.87 7.59
C LEU A 164 -14.47 9.24 8.18
N LEU A 165 -13.18 9.58 8.17
CA LEU A 165 -12.72 10.90 8.61
C LEU A 165 -13.35 12.01 7.76
N ALA A 166 -13.44 11.84 6.44
CA ALA A 166 -14.14 12.80 5.58
C ALA A 166 -15.64 12.87 5.91
N CYS A 167 -16.32 11.73 6.09
CA CYS A 167 -17.73 11.68 6.49
C CYS A 167 -17.99 12.40 7.82
N LEU A 168 -17.14 12.18 8.82
CA LEU A 168 -17.29 12.81 10.14
C LEU A 168 -17.10 14.32 10.05
N ILE A 169 -16.03 14.79 9.40
CA ILE A 169 -15.79 16.22 9.20
C ILE A 169 -16.98 16.86 8.47
N ASP A 170 -17.46 16.23 7.39
CA ASP A 170 -18.61 16.73 6.62
C ASP A 170 -19.89 16.77 7.46
N PHE A 171 -20.20 15.69 8.18
CA PHE A 171 -21.38 15.60 9.04
C PHE A 171 -21.39 16.67 10.13
N PHE A 172 -20.31 16.79 10.90
CA PHE A 172 -20.25 17.76 11.99
C PHE A 172 -20.19 19.20 11.48
N THR A 173 -19.64 19.44 10.29
CA THR A 173 -19.64 20.76 9.66
C THR A 173 -21.04 21.21 9.24
N ASN A 174 -21.88 20.27 8.77
CA ASN A 174 -23.19 20.57 8.21
C ASN A 174 -24.37 20.32 9.17
N CYS A 175 -24.10 19.88 10.41
CA CYS A 175 -25.12 19.63 11.41
C CYS A 175 -25.33 20.85 12.31
N ASP A 176 -26.53 21.44 12.28
CA ASP A 176 -26.89 22.67 13.02
C ASP A 176 -26.64 22.62 14.53
N ARG A 177 -26.54 21.42 15.10
CA ARG A 177 -26.22 21.22 16.52
C ARG A 177 -24.81 21.67 16.88
N TYR A 178 -23.86 21.57 15.95
CA TYR A 178 -22.45 21.79 16.21
C TYR A 178 -22.00 23.12 15.62
N SER A 179 -21.17 23.84 16.37
CA SER A 179 -20.49 25.04 15.88
C SER A 179 -19.06 24.71 15.48
N SER A 180 -18.74 24.88 14.19
CA SER A 180 -17.40 24.68 13.64
C SER A 180 -16.41 25.70 14.19
N CYS A 181 -15.27 25.20 14.67
CA CYS A 181 -14.11 25.96 15.12
C CYS A 181 -12.90 25.58 14.25
N GLU A 182 -11.82 26.37 14.29
CA GLU A 182 -10.62 26.11 13.47
C GLU A 182 -10.02 24.71 13.71
N THR A 183 -10.11 24.19 14.94
CA THR A 183 -9.49 22.93 15.35
C THR A 183 -10.47 21.86 15.83
N GLY A 184 -11.76 22.00 15.53
CA GLY A 184 -12.77 21.01 15.92
C GLY A 184 -14.20 21.56 15.94
N PHE A 185 -15.07 20.91 16.68
CA PHE A 185 -16.49 21.24 16.79
C PHE A 185 -16.91 21.45 18.24
N LYS A 186 -17.87 22.35 18.48
CA LYS A 186 -18.45 22.61 19.80
C LYS A 186 -19.94 22.28 19.84
N ASP A 187 -20.37 21.53 20.85
CA ASP A 187 -21.79 21.27 21.20
C ASP A 187 -22.00 21.68 22.66
N GLY A 188 -22.60 22.86 22.90
CA GLY A 188 -22.74 23.42 24.24
C GLY A 188 -21.38 23.57 24.96
N ASP A 189 -21.20 22.84 26.07
CA ASP A 189 -19.96 22.84 26.86
C ASP A 189 -18.95 21.76 26.44
N LEU A 190 -19.27 20.95 25.43
CA LEU A 190 -18.40 19.90 24.90
C LEU A 190 -17.64 20.39 23.68
N PHE A 191 -16.32 20.23 23.69
CA PHE A 191 -15.45 20.52 22.55
C PHE A 191 -14.78 19.24 22.07
N MET A 192 -15.02 18.89 20.81
CA MET A 192 -14.40 17.74 20.15
C MET A 192 -13.36 18.25 19.14
N SER A 193 -12.08 18.10 19.48
CA SER A 193 -10.99 18.44 18.56
C SER A 193 -10.91 17.43 17.40
N PHE A 194 -10.37 17.85 16.25
CA PHE A 194 -10.09 16.92 15.16
C PHE A 194 -9.09 15.84 15.55
N ARG A 195 -8.14 16.15 16.45
CA ARG A 195 -7.18 15.18 17.00
C ARG A 195 -7.85 14.11 17.83
N SER A 196 -8.74 14.48 18.76
CA SER A 196 -9.47 13.50 19.57
C SER A 196 -10.40 12.66 18.71
N MET A 197 -11.12 13.28 17.76
CA MET A 197 -11.96 12.54 16.80
C MET A 197 -11.15 11.54 15.97
N PHE A 198 -9.96 11.93 15.50
CA PHE A 198 -9.06 11.02 14.80
C PHE A 198 -8.58 9.87 15.70
N GLN A 199 -8.25 10.14 16.96
CA GLN A 199 -7.87 9.11 17.91
C GLN A 199 -9.00 8.11 18.16
N ASP A 200 -10.24 8.59 18.32
CA ASP A 200 -11.40 7.73 18.50
C ASP A 200 -11.63 6.82 17.27
N VAL A 201 -11.46 7.35 16.06
CA VAL A 201 -11.50 6.56 14.81
C VAL A 201 -10.40 5.51 14.79
N ARG A 202 -9.15 5.89 15.11
CA ARG A 202 -8.01 4.96 15.17
C ARG A 202 -8.25 3.83 16.15
N ASP A 203 -8.69 4.18 17.36
CA ASP A 203 -8.97 3.22 18.43
C ASP A 203 -10.15 2.31 18.05
N ALA A 204 -11.17 2.83 17.36
CA ALA A 204 -12.28 2.03 16.85
C ALA A 204 -11.82 1.04 15.76
N VAL A 205 -11.00 1.48 14.80
CA VAL A 205 -10.43 0.59 13.76
C VAL A 205 -9.60 -0.51 14.40
N ASP A 206 -8.70 -0.15 15.33
CA ASP A 206 -7.84 -1.13 16.01
C ASP A 206 -8.70 -2.09 16.86
N TRP A 207 -9.71 -1.59 17.56
CA TRP A 207 -10.66 -2.42 18.30
C TRP A 207 -11.37 -3.41 17.37
N VAL A 208 -11.87 -2.96 16.22
CA VAL A 208 -12.55 -3.82 15.23
C VAL A 208 -11.65 -4.94 14.73
N HIS A 209 -10.34 -4.69 14.53
CA HIS A 209 -9.38 -5.69 14.05
C HIS A 209 -8.91 -6.68 15.12
N TYR A 210 -8.80 -6.25 16.39
CA TYR A 210 -8.23 -7.05 17.46
C TYR A 210 -9.26 -7.67 18.42
N GLN A 211 -10.36 -6.97 18.68
CA GLN A 211 -11.37 -7.35 19.68
C GLN A 211 -12.78 -7.50 19.09
N GLY A 212 -13.04 -6.84 17.96
CA GLY A 212 -14.32 -6.87 17.27
C GLY A 212 -14.53 -8.12 16.41
N THR A 213 -15.59 -8.07 15.60
CA THR A 213 -16.08 -9.21 14.80
C THR A 213 -15.58 -9.22 13.37
N LEU A 214 -14.66 -8.32 12.97
CA LEU A 214 -14.15 -8.24 11.60
C LEU A 214 -13.54 -9.57 11.15
N LYS A 215 -12.62 -10.12 11.95
CA LYS A 215 -11.97 -11.40 11.66
C LYS A 215 -12.99 -12.54 11.60
N GLU A 216 -13.93 -12.58 12.53
CA GLU A 216 -15.00 -13.60 12.57
C GLU A 216 -15.84 -13.56 11.29
N LYS A 217 -16.43 -12.41 10.95
CA LYS A 217 -17.25 -12.21 9.75
C LYS A 217 -16.47 -12.47 8.46
N THR A 218 -15.17 -12.15 8.44
CA THR A 218 -14.29 -12.47 7.30
C THR A 218 -14.17 -13.98 7.11
N LEU A 219 -13.95 -14.71 8.21
CA LEU A 219 -13.73 -16.15 8.20
C LEU A 219 -15.01 -16.94 7.89
N GLU A 220 -16.18 -16.40 8.21
CA GLU A 220 -17.49 -16.98 7.86
C GLU A 220 -17.76 -16.98 6.35
N ASN A 221 -17.17 -16.04 5.60
CA ASN A 221 -17.37 -15.94 4.16
C ASN A 221 -16.10 -15.52 3.40
N LEU A 222 -15.10 -16.39 3.44
CA LEU A 222 -13.80 -16.14 2.82
C LEU A 222 -13.89 -15.94 1.30
N GLN A 223 -14.81 -16.61 0.61
CA GLN A 223 -15.03 -16.43 -0.82
C GLN A 223 -15.48 -15.01 -1.17
N LYS A 224 -16.26 -14.36 -0.30
CA LYS A 224 -16.67 -12.96 -0.50
C LYS A 224 -15.53 -11.99 -0.25
N TYR A 225 -14.63 -12.28 0.70
CA TYR A 225 -13.69 -11.29 1.20
C TYR A 225 -12.24 -11.48 0.77
N VAL A 226 -11.82 -12.65 0.29
CA VAL A 226 -10.40 -12.95 0.02
C VAL A 226 -10.22 -13.45 -1.41
N VAL A 227 -9.28 -12.87 -2.14
CA VAL A 227 -8.84 -13.34 -3.46
C VAL A 227 -8.11 -14.67 -3.29
N LYS A 228 -8.43 -15.64 -4.16
CA LYS A 228 -7.85 -16.99 -4.11
C LYS A 228 -7.23 -17.35 -5.45
N ASP A 229 -5.96 -17.79 -5.45
CA ASP A 229 -5.17 -18.06 -6.65
C ASP A 229 -4.47 -19.42 -6.59
N GLY A 230 -4.88 -20.35 -7.47
CA GLY A 230 -4.32 -21.71 -7.57
C GLY A 230 -2.86 -21.75 -8.04
N LYS A 231 -2.29 -20.63 -8.48
CA LYS A 231 -0.89 -20.49 -8.87
C LYS A 231 0.04 -20.25 -7.67
N MET A 232 -0.49 -19.83 -6.51
CA MET A 232 0.33 -19.53 -5.32
C MET A 232 1.13 -20.75 -4.82
N PRO A 233 0.52 -21.95 -4.64
CA PRO A 233 1.27 -23.15 -4.24
C PRO A 233 2.39 -23.50 -5.23
N LEU A 234 2.16 -23.28 -6.53
CA LEU A 234 3.19 -23.49 -7.56
C LEU A 234 4.39 -22.57 -7.36
N LEU A 235 4.15 -21.26 -7.18
CA LEU A 235 5.24 -20.29 -7.02
C LEU A 235 6.09 -20.60 -5.79
N LEU A 236 5.44 -20.83 -4.64
CA LEU A 236 6.14 -21.12 -3.37
C LEU A 236 6.90 -22.43 -3.45
N ARG A 237 6.34 -23.46 -4.09
CA ARG A 237 7.08 -24.72 -4.29
C ARG A 237 8.35 -24.50 -5.10
N ARG A 238 8.28 -23.72 -6.19
CA ARG A 238 9.46 -23.44 -7.02
C ARG A 238 10.48 -22.54 -6.31
N MET A 239 10.06 -21.68 -5.40
CA MET A 239 10.98 -20.93 -4.53
C MET A 239 11.75 -21.86 -3.59
N ASN A 240 11.07 -22.85 -2.99
CA ASN A 240 11.70 -23.88 -2.14
C ASN A 240 12.69 -24.79 -2.90
N GLU A 241 12.61 -24.86 -4.24
CA GLU A 241 13.57 -25.61 -5.05
C GLU A 241 14.93 -24.89 -5.18
N VAL A 242 14.97 -23.57 -4.97
CA VAL A 242 16.18 -22.74 -5.20
C VAL A 242 16.65 -21.97 -3.97
N GLY A 243 15.85 -21.93 -2.90
CA GLY A 243 16.13 -21.21 -1.67
C GLY A 243 15.16 -21.61 -0.56
N LYS A 244 15.17 -20.84 0.53
CA LYS A 244 14.26 -21.00 1.66
C LYS A 244 13.08 -20.05 1.55
N VAL A 245 11.93 -20.41 2.09
CA VAL A 245 10.72 -19.58 2.11
C VAL A 245 10.28 -19.36 3.55
N PHE A 246 9.95 -18.12 3.92
CA PHE A 246 9.46 -17.82 5.27
C PHE A 246 8.26 -16.88 5.26
N LEU A 247 7.44 -17.00 6.31
CA LEU A 247 6.33 -16.10 6.61
C LEU A 247 6.69 -15.25 7.84
N ALA A 248 6.52 -13.94 7.75
CA ALA A 248 6.65 -13.01 8.88
C ALA A 248 5.49 -12.02 8.86
N THR A 249 4.42 -12.33 9.59
CA THR A 249 3.15 -11.58 9.59
C THR A 249 2.86 -10.93 10.94
N ASN A 250 2.18 -9.78 10.92
CA ASN A 250 1.68 -9.13 12.13
C ASN A 250 0.43 -9.81 12.71
N SER A 251 -0.27 -10.62 11.90
CA SER A 251 -1.43 -11.38 12.33
C SER A 251 -1.07 -12.49 13.33
N ASP A 252 -2.04 -12.84 14.18
CA ASP A 252 -1.91 -13.95 15.13
C ASP A 252 -2.05 -15.31 14.45
N TYR A 253 -1.58 -16.38 15.11
CA TYR A 253 -1.58 -17.72 14.52
C TYR A 253 -2.98 -18.24 14.13
N LYS A 254 -4.02 -17.99 14.94
CA LYS A 254 -5.34 -18.56 14.66
C LYS A 254 -5.94 -17.96 13.40
N TYR A 255 -5.77 -16.65 13.23
CA TYR A 255 -6.21 -15.96 12.03
C TYR A 255 -5.37 -16.38 10.82
N THR A 256 -4.05 -16.39 10.97
CA THR A 256 -3.12 -16.83 9.92
C THR A 256 -3.41 -18.25 9.45
N ASP A 257 -3.62 -19.21 10.36
CA ASP A 257 -3.87 -20.60 10.00
C ASP A 257 -5.16 -20.75 9.18
N LYS A 258 -6.24 -20.05 9.55
CA LYS A 258 -7.50 -20.10 8.79
C LYS A 258 -7.39 -19.45 7.41
N ILE A 259 -6.78 -18.27 7.32
CA ILE A 259 -6.60 -17.56 6.04
C ILE A 259 -5.69 -18.37 5.12
N MET A 260 -4.54 -18.83 5.62
CA MET A 260 -3.59 -19.62 4.83
C MET A 260 -4.18 -20.98 4.44
N THR A 261 -4.96 -21.63 5.30
CA THR A 261 -5.69 -22.85 4.91
C THR A 261 -6.63 -22.57 3.74
N TYR A 262 -7.39 -21.48 3.78
CA TYR A 262 -8.25 -21.11 2.67
C TYR A 262 -7.49 -20.81 1.38
N LEU A 263 -6.36 -20.10 1.46
CA LEU A 263 -5.54 -19.76 0.28
C LEU A 263 -4.94 -21.00 -0.40
N PHE A 264 -4.76 -22.11 0.32
CA PHE A 264 -4.20 -23.36 -0.19
C PHE A 264 -5.25 -24.45 -0.43
N ASP A 265 -6.50 -24.22 -0.04
CA ASP A 265 -7.62 -25.16 -0.18
C ASP A 265 -8.02 -25.33 -1.65
N PHE A 266 -7.26 -26.18 -2.35
CA PHE A 266 -7.52 -26.63 -3.70
C PHE A 266 -7.51 -28.16 -3.71
N PRO A 267 -8.19 -28.82 -4.65
CA PRO A 267 -8.15 -30.28 -4.79
C PRO A 267 -6.80 -30.81 -5.31
N HIS A 268 -5.74 -30.01 -5.20
CA HIS A 268 -4.39 -30.33 -5.64
C HIS A 268 -3.33 -29.54 -4.83
N GLY A 269 -2.09 -30.00 -4.87
CA GLY A 269 -0.93 -29.27 -4.36
C GLY A 269 -0.40 -28.22 -5.36
N PRO A 270 0.93 -28.18 -5.62
CA PRO A 270 1.54 -27.17 -6.51
C PRO A 270 1.00 -27.15 -7.95
N LYS A 271 0.47 -28.26 -8.46
CA LYS A 271 -0.10 -28.36 -9.83
C LYS A 271 -1.32 -29.26 -9.83
N PRO A 272 -2.30 -29.07 -10.74
CA PRO A 272 -3.38 -30.01 -10.94
C PRO A 272 -2.87 -31.45 -11.07
N GLY A 273 -3.45 -32.38 -10.31
CA GLY A 273 -3.03 -33.79 -10.24
C GLY A 273 -1.99 -34.12 -9.16
N SER A 274 -1.38 -33.14 -8.49
CA SER A 274 -0.51 -33.38 -7.32
C SER A 274 -1.34 -33.43 -6.02
N SER A 275 -0.90 -34.22 -5.04
CA SER A 275 -1.56 -34.30 -3.73
C SER A 275 -1.60 -32.94 -3.03
N HIS A 276 -2.74 -32.61 -2.42
CA HIS A 276 -2.87 -31.43 -1.56
C HIS A 276 -1.87 -31.50 -0.40
N LEU A 277 -1.29 -30.36 -0.05
CA LEU A 277 -0.32 -30.23 1.04
C LEU A 277 -0.77 -29.11 1.99
N PRO A 278 -0.62 -29.27 3.31
CA PRO A 278 -0.86 -28.20 4.28
C PRO A 278 -0.01 -26.98 3.96
N TRP A 279 -0.56 -25.77 4.16
CA TRP A 279 0.11 -24.51 3.82
C TRP A 279 1.46 -24.37 4.54
N GLN A 280 1.58 -24.90 5.76
CA GLN A 280 2.81 -24.85 6.56
C GLN A 280 3.99 -25.55 5.86
N SER A 281 3.73 -26.58 5.05
CA SER A 281 4.78 -27.33 4.34
C SER A 281 5.49 -26.53 3.24
N TYR A 282 4.97 -25.35 2.90
CA TYR A 282 5.57 -24.45 1.91
C TYR A 282 6.56 -23.46 2.54
N PHE A 283 6.72 -23.47 3.88
CA PHE A 283 7.57 -22.54 4.60
C PHE A 283 8.61 -23.28 5.45
N ASP A 284 9.87 -22.88 5.33
CA ASP A 284 10.96 -23.33 6.21
C ASP A 284 10.87 -22.70 7.61
N LEU A 285 10.29 -21.50 7.70
CA LEU A 285 10.09 -20.77 8.94
C LEU A 285 8.78 -19.98 8.89
N ILE A 286 7.97 -20.12 9.94
CA ILE A 286 6.70 -19.42 10.10
C ILE A 286 6.78 -18.58 11.37
N LEU A 287 6.61 -17.26 11.24
CA LEU A 287 6.63 -16.31 12.33
C LEU A 287 5.37 -15.42 12.27
N VAL A 288 4.60 -15.44 13.35
CA VAL A 288 3.39 -14.63 13.55
C VAL A 288 3.64 -13.55 14.59
N ASP A 289 2.67 -12.65 14.80
CA ASP A 289 2.78 -11.54 15.77
C ASP A 289 4.08 -10.72 15.63
N ALA A 290 4.57 -10.52 14.39
CA ALA A 290 5.88 -9.94 14.15
C ALA A 290 6.04 -8.51 14.69
N ARG A 291 4.95 -7.75 14.80
CA ARG A 291 4.93 -6.33 15.22
C ARG A 291 5.84 -5.43 14.38
N LYS A 292 5.81 -5.61 13.06
CA LYS A 292 6.47 -4.70 12.11
C LYS A 292 5.86 -3.29 12.27
N PRO A 293 6.67 -2.23 12.32
CA PRO A 293 8.10 -2.17 11.97
C PRO A 293 9.10 -2.43 13.11
N LEU A 294 8.64 -2.60 14.36
CA LEU A 294 9.53 -2.84 15.52
C LEU A 294 10.39 -4.08 15.30
N PHE A 295 9.85 -5.09 14.61
CA PHE A 295 10.51 -6.31 14.15
C PHE A 295 11.89 -6.08 13.52
N PHE A 296 12.05 -5.03 12.71
CA PHE A 296 13.30 -4.74 11.99
C PHE A 296 14.33 -3.97 12.83
N GLY A 297 13.99 -3.65 14.09
CA GLY A 297 14.88 -3.07 15.09
C GLY A 297 15.11 -4.06 16.24
N GLU A 298 14.76 -3.66 17.46
CA GLU A 298 14.90 -4.51 18.66
C GLU A 298 13.94 -5.71 18.66
N GLY A 299 12.82 -5.62 17.93
CA GLY A 299 11.80 -6.67 17.92
C GLY A 299 11.15 -6.88 19.29
N THR A 300 10.73 -8.11 19.54
CA THR A 300 10.19 -8.54 20.83
C THR A 300 10.77 -9.90 21.24
N VAL A 301 10.43 -10.37 22.44
CA VAL A 301 10.84 -11.70 22.91
C VAL A 301 10.36 -12.77 21.92
N LEU A 302 11.25 -13.68 21.52
CA LEU A 302 10.90 -14.81 20.67
C LEU A 302 10.12 -15.87 21.46
N ARG A 303 8.92 -16.21 20.99
CA ARG A 303 8.02 -17.20 21.59
C ARG A 303 7.73 -18.35 20.63
N GLN A 304 7.25 -19.46 21.16
CA GLN A 304 6.76 -20.59 20.39
C GLN A 304 5.24 -20.68 20.50
N VAL A 305 4.56 -20.86 19.37
CA VAL A 305 3.12 -21.15 19.32
C VAL A 305 2.89 -22.64 19.57
N ASP A 306 1.92 -22.96 20.42
CA ASP A 306 1.29 -24.27 20.44
C ASP A 306 0.22 -24.30 19.33
N THR A 307 0.52 -25.00 18.24
CA THR A 307 -0.33 -25.04 17.04
C THR A 307 -1.65 -25.78 17.25
N VAL A 308 -1.77 -26.58 18.31
CA VAL A 308 -3.02 -27.28 18.66
C VAL A 308 -4.01 -26.31 19.32
N THR A 309 -3.54 -25.49 20.25
CA THR A 309 -4.40 -24.55 21.00
C THR A 309 -4.44 -23.14 20.39
N GLY A 310 -3.45 -22.81 19.55
CA GLY A 310 -3.19 -21.48 19.01
C GLY A 310 -2.72 -20.48 20.06
N LYS A 311 -2.27 -20.93 21.24
CA LYS A 311 -1.74 -20.08 22.32
C LYS A 311 -0.21 -20.09 22.32
N LEU A 312 0.40 -19.08 22.93
CA LEU A 312 1.85 -19.05 23.13
C LEU A 312 2.26 -19.96 24.29
N LYS A 313 3.27 -20.80 24.08
CA LYS A 313 3.92 -21.53 25.17
C LYS A 313 4.61 -20.54 26.11
N ILE A 314 4.56 -20.80 27.41
CA ILE A 314 5.16 -19.92 28.42
C ILE A 314 6.69 -19.98 28.34
N GLY A 315 7.34 -18.81 28.37
CA GLY A 315 8.80 -18.67 28.29
C GLY A 315 9.33 -18.29 26.91
N THR A 316 10.58 -17.83 26.88
CA THR A 316 11.33 -17.49 25.66
C THR A 316 11.80 -18.75 24.97
N TYR A 317 11.65 -18.83 23.65
CA TYR A 317 12.16 -19.96 22.87
C TYR A 317 13.68 -19.80 22.65
N THR A 318 14.47 -20.79 23.04
CA THR A 318 15.94 -20.80 22.92
C THR A 318 16.47 -22.00 22.13
N GLY A 319 15.59 -22.73 21.44
CA GLY A 319 15.95 -23.92 20.65
C GLY A 319 16.43 -23.59 19.23
N PRO A 320 16.90 -24.61 18.49
CA PRO A 320 17.26 -24.46 17.07
C PRO A 320 16.01 -24.39 16.17
N LEU A 321 16.19 -24.08 14.88
CA LEU A 321 15.11 -24.25 13.91
C LEU A 321 14.69 -25.74 13.84
N GLN A 322 13.40 -26.03 13.99
CA GLN A 322 12.87 -27.38 13.82
C GLN A 322 11.63 -27.35 12.92
N HIS A 323 11.48 -28.39 12.11
CA HIS A 323 10.34 -28.54 11.22
C HIS A 323 9.02 -28.57 12.02
N GLY A 324 8.03 -27.82 11.56
CA GLY A 324 6.70 -27.73 12.18
C GLY A 324 6.60 -26.77 13.38
N ILE A 325 7.69 -26.11 13.79
CA ILE A 325 7.61 -25.04 14.79
C ILE A 325 7.06 -23.76 14.15
N VAL A 326 6.17 -23.10 14.89
CA VAL A 326 5.68 -21.75 14.59
C VAL A 326 6.17 -20.80 15.67
N TYR A 327 6.80 -19.71 15.24
CA TYR A 327 7.36 -18.67 16.09
C TYR A 327 6.39 -17.50 16.25
N SER A 328 6.51 -16.75 17.34
CA SER A 328 5.76 -15.51 17.58
C SER A 328 6.68 -14.44 18.14
N GLY A 329 6.53 -13.20 17.66
CA GLY A 329 7.37 -12.07 18.06
C GLY A 329 8.78 -12.13 17.44
N GLY A 330 9.83 -12.05 18.26
CA GLY A 330 11.21 -12.07 17.79
C GLY A 330 11.60 -10.79 17.01
N SER A 331 12.65 -10.89 16.21
CA SER A 331 13.17 -9.81 15.37
C SER A 331 13.63 -10.32 14.00
N SER A 332 13.97 -9.41 13.08
CA SER A 332 14.55 -9.78 11.78
C SER A 332 15.86 -10.56 11.90
N ASP A 333 16.58 -10.40 12.99
CA ASP A 333 17.83 -11.11 13.26
C ASP A 333 17.53 -12.59 13.52
N THR A 334 16.40 -12.91 14.16
CA THR A 334 15.93 -14.30 14.34
C THR A 334 15.82 -15.03 12.99
N ILE A 335 15.31 -14.34 11.96
CA ILE A 335 15.19 -14.93 10.62
C ILE A 335 16.57 -15.14 9.99
N CYS A 336 17.46 -14.16 10.11
CA CYS A 336 18.82 -14.25 9.58
C CYS A 336 19.59 -15.41 10.23
N ASP A 337 19.49 -15.54 11.55
CA ASP A 337 20.19 -16.56 12.33
C ASP A 337 19.66 -17.97 12.04
N LEU A 338 18.33 -18.16 12.11
CA LEU A 338 17.72 -19.48 11.91
C LEU A 338 17.82 -19.97 10.46
N LEU A 339 17.79 -19.05 9.48
CA LEU A 339 17.90 -19.41 8.07
C LEU A 339 19.35 -19.36 7.55
N GLY A 340 20.30 -18.83 8.32
CA GLY A 340 21.69 -18.66 7.90
C GLY A 340 21.83 -17.69 6.72
N ALA A 341 21.06 -16.60 6.73
CA ALA A 341 20.97 -15.64 5.64
C ALA A 341 21.49 -14.26 6.04
N LYS A 342 22.04 -13.50 5.09
CA LYS A 342 22.33 -12.07 5.27
C LYS A 342 21.26 -11.25 4.56
N GLY A 343 21.15 -9.97 4.92
CA GLY A 343 20.08 -9.11 4.38
C GLY A 343 19.98 -9.10 2.85
N LYS A 344 21.11 -9.04 2.12
CA LYS A 344 21.09 -9.04 0.64
C LYS A 344 20.71 -10.38 0.00
N ASP A 345 20.69 -11.45 0.78
CA ASP A 345 20.24 -12.79 0.36
C ASP A 345 18.72 -12.93 0.48
N ILE A 346 18.07 -12.02 1.21
CA ILE A 346 16.63 -12.03 1.48
C ILE A 346 15.90 -11.10 0.52
N LEU A 347 14.89 -11.63 -0.19
CA LEU A 347 13.86 -10.85 -0.86
C LEU A 347 12.59 -10.87 -0.01
N TYR A 348 12.30 -9.78 0.68
CA TYR A 348 11.08 -9.62 1.47
C TYR A 348 9.97 -8.97 0.64
N ILE A 349 8.80 -9.58 0.66
CA ILE A 349 7.65 -9.30 -0.17
C ILE A 349 6.51 -8.86 0.76
N GLY A 350 6.04 -7.62 0.63
CA GLY A 350 5.01 -7.03 1.47
C GLY A 350 4.31 -5.85 0.78
N ASP A 351 3.19 -5.38 1.33
CA ASP A 351 2.40 -4.26 0.79
C ASP A 351 2.59 -2.96 1.59
N HIS A 352 3.05 -3.05 2.85
CA HIS A 352 3.22 -1.89 3.70
C HIS A 352 4.53 -1.15 3.36
N ILE A 353 4.41 -0.07 2.60
CA ILE A 353 5.56 0.74 2.15
C ILE A 353 6.50 1.18 3.28
N PHE A 354 5.95 1.51 4.45
CA PHE A 354 6.74 1.88 5.63
C PHE A 354 7.16 0.64 6.45
N GLY A 355 6.17 -0.14 6.89
CA GLY A 355 6.32 -1.27 7.81
C GLY A 355 7.23 -2.38 7.27
N ASP A 356 7.03 -2.78 6.02
CA ASP A 356 7.73 -3.91 5.40
C ASP A 356 8.91 -3.47 4.57
N ILE A 357 8.75 -2.43 3.74
CA ILE A 357 9.68 -2.12 2.67
C ILE A 357 10.76 -1.12 3.13
N LEU A 358 10.35 0.07 3.59
CA LEU A 358 11.29 1.10 4.03
C LEU A 358 12.14 0.63 5.20
N LYS A 359 11.52 0.01 6.21
CA LYS A 359 12.21 -0.38 7.45
C LYS A 359 13.16 -1.55 7.23
N SER A 360 12.74 -2.61 6.51
CA SER A 360 13.65 -3.72 6.16
C SER A 360 14.83 -3.24 5.30
N LYS A 361 14.58 -2.32 4.35
CA LYS A 361 15.65 -1.73 3.53
C LYS A 361 16.64 -0.93 4.37
N LYS A 362 16.15 0.03 5.17
CA LYS A 362 17.00 0.99 5.89
C LYS A 362 17.72 0.38 7.09
N ARG A 363 17.05 -0.51 7.84
CA ARG A 363 17.61 -1.10 9.07
C ARG A 363 18.48 -2.32 8.77
N GLN A 364 18.04 -3.17 7.84
CA GLN A 364 18.62 -4.50 7.64
C GLN A 364 19.26 -4.71 6.27
N GLY A 365 19.10 -3.77 5.33
CA GLY A 365 19.65 -3.90 3.98
C GLY A 365 19.00 -5.02 3.15
N TRP A 366 17.78 -5.43 3.50
CA TRP A 366 17.05 -6.49 2.80
C TRP A 366 16.71 -6.09 1.36
N ARG A 367 16.64 -7.05 0.44
CA ARG A 367 16.04 -6.82 -0.90
C ARG A 367 14.52 -6.79 -0.75
N THR A 368 13.86 -5.97 -1.55
CA THR A 368 12.46 -5.61 -1.29
C THR A 368 11.60 -5.72 -2.55
N PHE A 369 10.45 -6.36 -2.41
CA PHE A 369 9.39 -6.40 -3.41
C PHE A 369 8.12 -5.80 -2.80
N LEU A 370 7.63 -4.70 -3.37
CA LEU A 370 6.37 -4.10 -2.92
C LEU A 370 5.19 -4.63 -3.75
N VAL A 371 4.20 -5.19 -3.08
CA VAL A 371 2.89 -5.50 -3.68
C VAL A 371 2.02 -4.25 -3.61
N ILE A 372 1.42 -3.86 -4.74
CA ILE A 372 0.51 -2.71 -4.85
C ILE A 372 -0.76 -3.19 -5.54
N PRO A 373 -1.76 -3.71 -4.79
CA PRO A 373 -2.97 -4.27 -5.41
C PRO A 373 -3.70 -3.30 -6.35
N GLU A 374 -3.76 -2.01 -6.01
CA GLU A 374 -4.41 -0.98 -6.81
C GLU A 374 -3.75 -0.77 -8.18
N LEU A 375 -2.48 -1.19 -8.34
CA LEU A 375 -1.75 -1.08 -9.59
C LEU A 375 -2.47 -1.82 -10.74
N ALA A 376 -3.23 -2.87 -10.44
CA ALA A 376 -4.02 -3.59 -11.44
C ALA A 376 -5.04 -2.68 -12.15
N GLN A 377 -5.70 -1.78 -11.43
CA GLN A 377 -6.65 -0.80 -11.99
C GLN A 377 -5.94 0.47 -12.46
N GLU A 378 -4.94 0.97 -11.72
CA GLU A 378 -4.16 2.15 -12.10
C GLU A 378 -3.50 2.01 -13.47
N LEU A 379 -2.95 0.82 -13.80
CA LEU A 379 -2.35 0.55 -15.12
C LEU A 379 -3.37 0.62 -16.26
N HIS A 380 -4.61 0.23 -16.00
CA HIS A 380 -5.68 0.32 -16.98
C HIS A 380 -6.05 1.78 -17.24
N VAL A 381 -6.32 2.56 -16.20
CA VAL A 381 -6.62 3.99 -16.32
C VAL A 381 -5.45 4.75 -16.98
N TRP A 382 -4.21 4.43 -16.59
CA TRP A 382 -3.01 5.04 -17.18
C TRP A 382 -2.91 4.80 -18.68
N THR A 383 -3.21 3.59 -19.14
CA THR A 383 -3.15 3.23 -20.56
C THR A 383 -4.30 3.87 -21.33
N ASP A 384 -5.51 3.81 -20.79
CA ASP A 384 -6.72 4.31 -21.45
C ASP A 384 -6.78 5.85 -21.51
N LYS A 385 -6.12 6.52 -20.57
CA LYS A 385 -6.11 7.99 -20.43
C LYS A 385 -4.75 8.61 -20.70
N SER A 386 -3.84 7.90 -21.38
CA SER A 386 -2.47 8.37 -21.65
C SER A 386 -2.44 9.71 -22.40
N SER A 387 -3.43 9.97 -23.26
CA SER A 387 -3.57 11.21 -24.02
C SER A 387 -3.65 12.48 -23.15
N LEU A 388 -4.31 12.40 -21.98
CA LEU A 388 -4.38 13.53 -21.04
C LEU A 388 -3.01 13.82 -20.43
N PHE A 389 -2.22 12.77 -20.15
CA PHE A 389 -0.87 12.93 -19.63
C PHE A 389 0.10 13.45 -20.69
N GLU A 390 -0.01 12.99 -21.94
CA GLU A 390 0.76 13.50 -23.08
C GLU A 390 0.45 14.98 -23.37
N GLU A 391 -0.84 15.37 -23.27
CA GLU A 391 -1.24 16.77 -23.35
C GLU A 391 -0.60 17.59 -22.23
N LEU A 392 -0.65 17.09 -20.99
CA LEU A 392 -0.07 17.76 -19.83
C LEU A 392 1.45 17.96 -19.98
N GLN A 393 2.17 16.93 -20.47
CA GLN A 393 3.60 17.03 -20.78
C GLN A 393 3.88 18.08 -21.86
N SER A 394 3.06 18.10 -22.91
CA SER A 394 3.21 19.07 -24.00
C SER A 394 3.00 20.50 -23.51
N LEU A 395 2.01 20.72 -22.63
CA LEU A 395 1.76 22.02 -22.01
C LEU A 395 2.90 22.47 -21.08
N ASP A 396 3.47 21.55 -20.29
CA ASP A 396 4.62 21.84 -19.42
C ASP A 396 5.87 22.20 -20.24
N ILE A 397 6.13 21.51 -21.35
CA ILE A 397 7.23 21.83 -22.28
C ILE A 397 7.01 23.20 -22.93
N PHE A 398 5.81 23.45 -23.46
CA PHE A 398 5.48 24.72 -24.11
C PHE A 398 5.60 25.90 -23.14
N LEU A 399 5.17 25.72 -21.89
CA LEU A 399 5.35 26.72 -20.84
C LEU A 399 6.83 27.02 -20.58
N ALA A 400 7.70 26.00 -20.58
CA ALA A 400 9.14 26.19 -20.41
C ALA A 400 9.78 26.91 -21.61
N GLU A 401 9.33 26.64 -22.84
CA GLU A 401 9.82 27.30 -24.06
C GLU A 401 9.55 28.81 -24.07
N LEU A 402 8.40 29.25 -23.54
CA LEU A 402 8.09 30.68 -23.39
C LEU A 402 9.09 31.44 -22.51
N TYR A 403 9.71 30.76 -21.54
CA TYR A 403 10.72 31.34 -20.66
C TYR A 403 12.16 31.12 -21.14
N LYS A 404 12.37 30.28 -22.16
CA LYS A 404 13.71 29.78 -22.55
C LYS A 404 14.68 30.89 -22.99
N HIS A 405 14.17 31.96 -23.60
CA HIS A 405 14.96 33.07 -24.11
C HIS A 405 14.94 34.30 -23.19
N LEU A 406 14.28 34.18 -22.02
CA LEU A 406 14.22 35.25 -21.03
C LEU A 406 15.36 35.06 -20.03
N ASP A 407 16.07 36.14 -19.75
CA ASP A 407 17.14 36.21 -18.77
C ASP A 407 16.82 37.22 -17.67
N SER A 408 17.73 37.41 -16.71
CA SER A 408 17.53 38.36 -15.60
C SER A 408 17.43 39.83 -16.04
N SER A 409 17.76 40.15 -17.29
CA SER A 409 17.65 41.49 -17.87
C SER A 409 16.35 41.71 -18.66
N SER A 410 15.59 40.63 -18.89
CA SER A 410 14.37 40.64 -19.69
C SER A 410 13.21 41.26 -18.90
N ASN A 411 12.63 42.33 -19.45
CA ASN A 411 11.42 42.98 -18.90
C ASN A 411 10.12 42.38 -19.45
N GLU A 412 10.22 41.46 -20.42
CA GLU A 412 9.09 40.79 -21.06
C GLU A 412 8.47 39.76 -20.09
N ARG A 413 7.15 39.84 -19.91
CA ARG A 413 6.37 38.93 -19.07
C ARG A 413 5.36 38.20 -19.95
N PRO A 414 5.66 36.99 -20.45
CA PRO A 414 4.71 36.24 -21.26
C PRO A 414 3.42 35.99 -20.47
N ASP A 415 2.26 36.19 -21.09
CA ASP A 415 0.97 35.85 -20.48
C ASP A 415 0.77 34.33 -20.51
N ILE A 416 0.99 33.70 -19.35
CA ILE A 416 0.85 32.26 -19.16
C ILE A 416 -0.50 31.87 -18.56
N SER A 417 -1.43 32.83 -18.38
CA SER A 417 -2.67 32.61 -17.62
C SER A 417 -3.57 31.55 -18.27
N SER A 418 -3.66 31.53 -19.60
CA SER A 418 -4.43 30.55 -20.38
C SER A 418 -3.84 29.15 -20.27
N ILE A 419 -2.52 29.02 -20.40
CA ILE A 419 -1.78 27.76 -20.31
C ILE A 419 -1.89 27.20 -18.89
N GLN A 420 -1.69 28.02 -17.86
CA GLN A 420 -1.85 27.59 -16.46
C GLN A 420 -3.27 27.13 -16.14
N LYS A 421 -4.30 27.80 -16.68
CA LYS A 421 -5.69 27.35 -16.54
C LYS A 421 -5.91 26.00 -17.24
N ARG A 422 -5.33 25.81 -18.43
CA ARG A 422 -5.40 24.54 -19.15
C ARG A 422 -4.70 23.41 -18.41
N ILE A 423 -3.49 23.63 -17.90
CA ILE A 423 -2.74 22.68 -17.06
C ILE A 423 -3.56 22.23 -15.85
N LYS A 424 -4.18 23.19 -15.13
CA LYS A 424 -5.04 22.87 -13.98
C LYS A 424 -6.26 22.04 -14.38
N LYS A 425 -6.90 22.37 -15.51
CA LYS A 425 -8.06 21.63 -16.02
C LYS A 425 -7.67 20.20 -16.41
N VAL A 426 -6.63 20.02 -17.23
CA VAL A 426 -6.17 18.70 -17.66
C VAL A 426 -5.71 17.86 -16.46
N THR A 427 -5.03 18.48 -15.49
CA THR A 427 -4.66 17.83 -14.23
C THR A 427 -5.89 17.31 -13.49
N HIS A 428 -6.91 18.15 -13.31
CA HIS A 428 -8.14 17.75 -12.64
C HIS A 428 -8.88 16.64 -13.41
N ASP A 429 -9.08 16.81 -14.73
CA ASP A 429 -9.78 15.83 -15.56
C ASP A 429 -9.07 14.46 -15.55
N MET A 430 -7.73 14.45 -15.55
CA MET A 430 -6.92 13.23 -15.42
C MET A 430 -7.04 12.62 -14.03
N ASP A 431 -6.91 13.41 -12.97
CA ASP A 431 -6.98 12.91 -11.59
C ASP A 431 -8.35 12.27 -11.30
N MET A 432 -9.46 12.89 -11.75
CA MET A 432 -10.81 12.36 -11.56
C MET A 432 -11.07 11.01 -12.25
N CYS A 433 -10.23 10.60 -13.21
CA CYS A 433 -10.35 9.27 -13.83
C CYS A 433 -9.99 8.13 -12.85
N TYR A 434 -9.28 8.44 -11.75
CA TYR A 434 -8.86 7.48 -10.74
C TYR A 434 -9.79 7.44 -9.52
N GLY A 435 -10.49 8.55 -9.24
CA GLY A 435 -11.28 8.79 -8.04
C GLY A 435 -11.14 10.23 -7.56
N MET A 436 -11.90 10.62 -6.55
CA MET A 436 -11.94 12.01 -6.05
C MET A 436 -10.59 12.48 -5.50
N MET A 437 -9.80 11.57 -4.92
CA MET A 437 -8.45 11.86 -4.43
C MET A 437 -7.34 11.57 -5.46
N GLY A 438 -7.69 11.21 -6.71
CA GLY A 438 -6.77 11.02 -7.84
C GLY A 438 -5.90 9.76 -7.75
N SER A 439 -4.90 9.64 -8.64
CA SER A 439 -4.00 8.47 -8.68
C SER A 439 -3.15 8.33 -7.42
N LEU A 440 -2.91 7.11 -6.95
CA LEU A 440 -1.96 6.79 -5.87
C LEU A 440 -0.57 7.38 -6.13
N PHE A 441 -0.17 7.51 -7.40
CA PHE A 441 1.19 7.86 -7.78
C PHE A 441 1.40 9.34 -8.10
N ARG A 442 0.33 10.10 -8.39
CA ARG A 442 0.46 11.49 -8.86
C ARG A 442 -0.80 12.34 -8.68
N SER A 443 -0.59 13.64 -8.81
CA SER A 443 -1.61 14.61 -9.21
C SER A 443 -1.04 15.40 -10.38
N GLY A 444 -1.61 15.20 -11.57
CA GLY A 444 -1.03 15.74 -12.81
C GLY A 444 0.41 15.25 -13.03
N SER A 445 1.32 16.20 -13.30
CA SER A 445 2.75 15.93 -13.50
C SER A 445 3.53 15.73 -12.19
N ARG A 446 2.93 16.01 -11.02
CA ARG A 446 3.59 15.94 -9.71
C ARG A 446 3.42 14.58 -9.06
N GLN A 447 4.53 13.95 -8.67
CA GLN A 447 4.51 12.66 -7.98
C GLN A 447 4.11 12.79 -6.51
N THR A 448 3.40 11.79 -5.99
CA THR A 448 3.04 11.71 -4.57
C THR A 448 4.23 11.30 -3.69
N LEU A 449 4.09 11.52 -2.38
CA LEU A 449 4.99 10.94 -1.37
C LEU A 449 5.10 9.43 -1.54
N PHE A 450 3.96 8.74 -1.72
CA PHE A 450 3.92 7.29 -1.92
C PHE A 450 4.77 6.86 -3.12
N ALA A 451 4.57 7.46 -4.30
CA ALA A 451 5.37 7.16 -5.50
C ALA A 451 6.88 7.32 -5.25
N SER A 452 7.28 8.41 -4.57
CA SER A 452 8.68 8.66 -4.26
C SER A 452 9.27 7.60 -3.31
N GLN A 453 8.47 7.11 -2.35
CA GLN A 453 8.89 6.04 -1.43
C GLN A 453 9.00 4.71 -2.15
N VAL A 454 8.06 4.38 -3.06
CA VAL A 454 8.16 3.18 -3.92
C VAL A 454 9.47 3.20 -4.69
N MET A 455 9.74 4.27 -5.44
CA MET A 455 10.97 4.41 -6.23
C MET A 455 12.22 4.31 -5.36
N ARG A 456 12.21 4.89 -4.16
CA ARG A 456 13.38 4.95 -3.27
C ARG A 456 13.65 3.64 -2.51
N TYR A 457 12.62 2.92 -2.08
CA TYR A 457 12.76 1.82 -1.12
C TYR A 457 12.34 0.43 -1.63
N ALA A 458 11.41 0.34 -2.59
CA ALA A 458 11.06 -0.93 -3.23
C ALA A 458 12.04 -1.23 -4.37
N ASP A 459 12.80 -2.32 -4.32
CA ASP A 459 13.72 -2.66 -5.42
C ASP A 459 12.92 -3.12 -6.65
N LEU A 460 11.92 -3.96 -6.37
CA LEU A 460 10.92 -4.45 -7.30
C LEU A 460 9.53 -4.04 -6.80
N TYR A 461 8.57 -3.90 -7.71
CA TYR A 461 7.16 -3.77 -7.35
C TYR A 461 6.26 -4.34 -8.45
N ALA A 462 5.04 -4.75 -8.08
CA ALA A 462 4.05 -5.26 -9.02
C ALA A 462 2.64 -5.17 -8.43
N ALA A 463 1.63 -5.44 -9.27
CA ALA A 463 0.25 -5.57 -8.81
C ALA A 463 0.06 -6.79 -7.89
N SER A 464 0.81 -7.86 -8.12
CA SER A 464 0.83 -9.06 -7.29
C SER A 464 2.21 -9.71 -7.28
N PHE A 465 2.58 -10.35 -6.17
CA PHE A 465 3.79 -11.15 -6.07
C PHE A 465 3.79 -12.34 -7.04
N ILE A 466 2.60 -12.80 -7.48
CA ILE A 466 2.45 -13.92 -8.41
C ILE A 466 3.16 -13.65 -9.75
N ASN A 467 3.35 -12.38 -10.11
CA ASN A 467 4.05 -11.99 -11.33
C ASN A 467 5.49 -12.52 -11.38
N LEU A 468 6.10 -12.84 -10.23
CA LEU A 468 7.41 -13.52 -10.17
C LEU A 468 7.41 -14.90 -10.84
N LEU A 469 6.26 -15.59 -10.89
CA LEU A 469 6.13 -16.92 -11.50
C LEU A 469 6.51 -16.91 -12.99
N TYR A 470 6.34 -15.77 -13.66
CA TYR A 470 6.59 -15.59 -15.09
C TYR A 470 8.07 -15.29 -15.42
N TYR A 471 8.94 -15.24 -14.41
CA TYR A 471 10.37 -15.01 -14.57
C TYR A 471 11.17 -16.25 -14.13
N PRO A 472 12.29 -16.59 -14.80
CA PRO A 472 13.20 -17.62 -14.30
C PRO A 472 13.93 -17.13 -13.03
N PHE A 473 14.29 -18.03 -12.11
CA PHE A 473 15.04 -17.65 -10.91
C PHE A 473 16.49 -17.22 -11.16
N SER A 474 16.99 -17.37 -12.39
CA SER A 474 18.25 -16.77 -12.85
C SER A 474 18.06 -15.39 -13.48
N TYR A 475 16.86 -14.81 -13.46
CA TYR A 475 16.58 -13.53 -14.11
C TYR A 475 17.35 -12.38 -13.44
N LEU A 476 17.93 -11.52 -14.27
CA LEU A 476 18.48 -10.24 -13.86
C LEU A 476 17.44 -9.15 -14.13
N PHE A 477 16.77 -8.68 -13.08
CA PHE A 477 15.98 -7.46 -13.15
C PHE A 477 16.93 -6.28 -13.32
N ARG A 478 16.70 -5.44 -14.33
CA ARG A 478 17.58 -4.32 -14.69
C ARG A 478 16.85 -2.99 -14.60
N ALA A 479 17.45 -2.03 -13.91
CA ALA A 479 17.12 -0.62 -13.97
C ALA A 479 18.23 0.13 -14.73
N ALA A 480 17.88 1.24 -15.38
CA ALA A 480 18.87 2.14 -15.96
C ALA A 480 19.73 2.76 -14.86
N HIS A 481 21.01 3.03 -15.16
CA HIS A 481 21.88 3.75 -14.22
C HIS A 481 21.43 5.20 -14.13
N VAL A 482 21.29 5.72 -12.91
CA VAL A 482 20.89 7.12 -12.67
C VAL A 482 22.11 8.03 -12.87
N LEU A 483 21.95 9.07 -13.68
CA LEU A 483 22.98 10.09 -13.92
C LEU A 483 22.57 11.42 -13.28
N VAL A 484 23.53 12.13 -12.69
CA VAL A 484 23.34 13.51 -12.23
C VAL A 484 23.41 14.44 -13.44
N SER A 485 22.63 15.54 -13.43
CA SER A 485 22.43 16.46 -14.55
C SER A 485 23.68 17.20 -15.06
N CYS A 486 24.84 17.05 -14.43
CA CYS A 486 26.08 17.71 -14.85
C CYS A 486 26.78 17.09 -16.07
N ASN A 487 26.20 16.09 -16.73
CA ASN A 487 26.86 15.39 -17.85
C ASN A 487 26.14 15.53 -19.21
N PRO A 488 26.20 16.71 -19.87
CA PRO A 488 25.73 16.88 -21.24
C PRO A 488 26.82 16.68 -22.31
N LEU A 489 27.97 16.07 -21.99
CA LEU A 489 29.09 15.92 -22.94
C LEU A 489 29.56 14.47 -23.06
N ARG A 490 28.82 13.66 -23.82
CA ARG A 490 29.34 12.49 -24.55
C ARG A 490 28.30 12.04 -25.58
N ASN A 491 28.29 12.71 -26.73
CA ASN A 491 27.91 12.15 -28.05
C ASN A 491 28.05 13.20 -29.18
N GLN A 492 29.12 13.99 -29.15
CA GLN A 492 29.62 14.69 -30.34
C GLN A 492 31.14 14.50 -30.38
N GLN A 493 31.57 13.29 -30.74
CA GLN A 493 32.89 12.99 -31.31
C GLN A 493 32.95 11.50 -31.61
N GLN A 494 32.38 11.12 -32.75
CA GLN A 494 32.80 9.99 -33.58
C GLN A 494 32.15 10.23 -34.94
N SER A 495 32.75 11.17 -35.68
CA SER A 495 32.69 11.28 -37.13
C SER A 495 33.85 10.51 -37.72
#